data_AF-A0A6M7WKW7-F1
#
_entry.id   AF-A0A6M7WKW7-F1
#
_cell.length_a   1.000
_cell.length_b   1.000
_cell.length_c   1.000
_cell.angle_alpha   90.00
_cell.angle_beta   90.00
_cell.angle_gamma   90.00
#
_symmetry.space_group_name_H-M   'P 1'
#
loop_
_entity.id
_entity.type
_entity.pdbx_description
1 polymer ?
#
loop_
_entity_poly.entity_id
_entity_poly.type
_entity_poly.pdbx_seq_one_letter_code
_entity_poly.pdbx_strand_id
1 'polypeptide(L)'
;MGRNTVRILTASLSLLNIRLGYWLANPYRIGAFRDRVNRAIANVGTWFFATETAGFLDEKQLNVYLTDGGHIENLGIYELLRRRCKVILAVDAEADPALTFPSLVGLQVMARIDLGVRIDLGWQTIQSGALAVTPSKPNGAKGPPGPHGPHAAIGVIQYDDDDEPGVLIYIKSSLSGDENDYILDYMRRNPTFPHETTVDQFFNEEQFEAYRALGFHAARGLLTGADDFGKPAEIPKHWSRHVAAALALLNVPKSMATKIVARI
;
A
#
# COMPACT_ATOMS: atom_id res chain seq x y z
N MET A 1 -2.26 4.08 -16.79
CA MET A 1 -3.62 3.96 -17.38
C MET A 1 -4.29 2.75 -16.74
N GLY A 2 -5.09 2.97 -15.70
CA GLY A 2 -5.66 1.92 -14.83
C GLY A 2 -7.11 1.58 -15.16
N ARG A 3 -7.66 0.60 -14.44
CA ARG A 3 -8.93 -0.17 -14.56
C ARG A 3 -10.19 0.52 -15.12
N ASN A 4 -10.24 1.86 -15.19
CA ASN A 4 -11.35 2.65 -15.73
C ASN A 4 -10.91 3.60 -16.86
N THR A 5 -10.33 3.06 -17.94
CA THR A 5 -9.93 3.87 -19.10
C THR A 5 -11.15 4.31 -19.92
N VAL A 6 -11.66 5.51 -19.66
CA VAL A 6 -12.65 6.16 -20.55
C VAL A 6 -11.90 6.76 -21.74
N ARG A 7 -12.18 6.25 -22.95
CA ARG A 7 -11.47 6.60 -24.20
C ARG A 7 -11.45 8.11 -24.50
N ILE A 8 -12.51 8.84 -24.15
CA ILE A 8 -12.61 10.29 -24.37
C ILE A 8 -11.70 11.07 -23.42
N LEU A 9 -11.64 10.69 -22.14
CA LEU A 9 -10.75 11.32 -21.16
C LEU A 9 -9.27 11.05 -21.47
N THR A 10 -8.97 9.90 -22.07
CA THR A 10 -7.61 9.53 -22.51
C THR A 10 -7.07 10.51 -23.56
N ALA A 11 -7.92 10.96 -24.49
CA ALA A 11 -7.56 11.93 -25.53
C ALA A 11 -7.45 13.37 -24.99
N SER A 12 -8.27 13.75 -24.02
CA SER A 12 -8.16 15.07 -23.37
C SER A 12 -6.91 15.18 -22.49
N LEU A 13 -6.59 14.11 -21.75
CA LEU A 13 -5.39 14.03 -20.91
C LEU A 13 -4.10 13.91 -21.73
N SER A 14 -4.15 13.31 -22.94
CA SER A 14 -3.01 13.30 -23.87
C SER A 14 -2.69 14.68 -24.42
N LEU A 15 -3.73 15.47 -24.75
CA LEU A 15 -3.61 16.80 -25.33
C LEU A 15 -3.09 17.84 -24.32
N LEU A 16 -3.44 17.69 -23.04
CA LEU A 16 -3.09 18.65 -21.97
C LEU A 16 -1.74 18.35 -21.29
N ASN A 17 -1.03 17.28 -21.69
CA ASN A 17 0.27 16.88 -21.14
C ASN A 17 0.29 16.70 -19.61
N ILE A 18 -0.87 16.45 -18.99
CA ILE A 18 -1.02 16.14 -17.56
C ILE A 18 -0.81 14.63 -17.39
N ARG A 19 0.39 14.15 -17.71
CA ARG A 19 0.70 12.72 -17.71
C ARG A 19 1.94 12.41 -16.88
N LEU A 20 1.76 11.52 -15.91
CA LEU A 20 2.77 10.95 -15.02
C LEU A 20 3.57 9.79 -15.68
N GLY A 21 3.65 9.73 -17.02
CA GLY A 21 4.22 8.59 -17.73
C GLY A 21 5.34 8.96 -18.69
N TYR A 22 6.30 8.05 -18.88
CA TYR A 22 7.44 8.23 -19.77
C TYR A 22 7.43 7.16 -20.88
N TRP A 23 7.71 7.59 -22.10
CA TRP A 23 8.04 6.65 -23.17
C TRP A 23 9.48 6.18 -22.99
N LEU A 24 9.64 4.88 -22.77
CA LEU A 24 10.94 4.25 -22.59
C LEU A 24 11.19 3.23 -23.70
N ALA A 25 12.45 3.05 -24.05
CA ALA A 25 12.85 1.96 -24.93
C ALA A 25 12.41 0.63 -24.34
N ASN A 26 11.74 -0.20 -25.14
CA ASN A 26 11.24 -1.49 -24.69
C ASN A 26 12.42 -2.39 -24.26
N PRO A 27 12.48 -2.86 -22.99
CA PRO A 27 13.56 -3.71 -22.51
C PRO A 27 13.73 -5.01 -23.31
N TYR A 28 12.63 -5.56 -23.85
CA TYR A 28 12.67 -6.77 -24.67
C TYR A 28 13.28 -6.54 -26.07
N ARG A 29 13.40 -5.27 -26.51
CA ARG A 29 13.87 -4.91 -27.85
C ARG A 29 15.12 -4.06 -27.85
N ILE A 30 15.89 -4.03 -26.76
CA ILE A 30 17.16 -3.29 -26.67
C ILE A 30 18.11 -3.63 -27.85
N GLY A 31 18.14 -4.90 -28.28
CA GLY A 31 18.92 -5.32 -29.46
C GLY A 31 18.51 -4.65 -30.78
N ALA A 32 17.23 -4.31 -30.94
CA ALA A 32 16.70 -3.64 -32.14
C ALA A 32 17.19 -2.18 -32.26
N PHE A 33 17.57 -1.55 -31.13
CA PHE A 33 18.16 -0.21 -31.11
C PHE A 33 19.63 -0.17 -31.58
N ARG A 34 20.22 -1.31 -31.96
CA ARG A 34 21.52 -1.32 -32.65
C ARG A 34 21.44 -0.74 -34.06
N ASP A 35 20.28 -0.86 -34.71
CA ASP A 35 20.00 -0.27 -36.02
C ASP A 35 19.81 1.26 -35.90
N ARG A 36 20.44 2.03 -36.79
CA ARG A 36 20.30 3.49 -36.86
C ARG A 36 18.88 3.92 -37.25
N VAL A 37 18.18 3.14 -38.07
CA VAL A 37 16.81 3.43 -38.50
C VAL A 37 15.84 3.29 -37.33
N ASN A 38 15.94 2.20 -36.55
CA ASN A 38 15.10 2.00 -35.38
C ASN A 38 15.32 3.07 -34.30
N ARG A 39 16.57 3.53 -34.10
CA ARG A 39 16.85 4.67 -33.20
C ARG A 39 16.21 5.96 -33.69
N ALA A 40 16.23 6.22 -35.00
CA ALA A 40 15.60 7.42 -35.56
C ALA A 40 14.08 7.38 -35.38
N ILE A 41 13.44 6.24 -35.68
CA ILE A 41 11.99 6.05 -35.54
C ILE A 41 11.54 6.17 -34.07
N ALA A 42 12.30 5.56 -33.15
CA ALA A 42 11.99 5.60 -31.71
C ALA A 42 12.10 7.01 -31.09
N ASN A 43 12.81 7.94 -31.74
CA ASN A 43 12.93 9.34 -31.31
C ASN A 43 11.85 10.26 -31.90
N VAL A 44 10.97 9.76 -32.78
CA VAL A 44 9.86 10.55 -33.33
C VAL A 44 8.70 10.55 -32.33
N GLY A 45 8.79 11.43 -31.32
CA GLY A 45 7.80 11.53 -30.24
C GLY A 45 6.34 11.69 -30.72
N THR A 46 6.13 12.37 -31.86
CA THR A 46 4.79 12.70 -32.38
C THR A 46 3.99 11.48 -32.87
N TRP A 47 4.65 10.39 -33.32
CA TRP A 47 3.96 9.17 -33.77
C TRP A 47 3.38 8.36 -32.59
N PHE A 48 4.01 8.46 -31.43
CA PHE A 48 3.57 7.80 -30.19
C PHE A 48 2.30 8.45 -29.60
N PHE A 49 2.16 9.78 -29.72
CA PHE A 49 0.93 10.47 -29.34
C PHE A 49 -0.28 10.08 -30.22
N ALA A 50 -0.06 9.86 -31.52
CA ALA A 50 -1.12 9.45 -32.45
C ALA A 50 -1.59 8.00 -32.22
N THR A 51 -0.65 7.08 -31.99
CA THR A 51 -0.96 5.67 -31.68
C THR A 51 -1.65 5.51 -30.32
N GLU A 52 -1.28 6.34 -29.35
CA GLU A 52 -1.96 6.38 -28.05
C GLU A 52 -3.37 6.98 -28.13
N THR A 53 -3.56 8.04 -28.92
CA THR A 53 -4.90 8.63 -29.17
C THR A 53 -5.83 7.65 -29.91
N ALA A 54 -5.26 6.77 -30.72
CA ALA A 54 -5.97 5.71 -31.42
C ALA A 54 -6.15 4.41 -30.61
N GLY A 55 -5.57 4.32 -29.40
CA GLY A 55 -5.70 3.16 -28.51
C GLY A 55 -4.92 1.91 -28.94
N PHE A 56 -3.93 2.04 -29.84
CA PHE A 56 -3.08 0.94 -30.32
C PHE A 56 -1.78 0.80 -29.51
N LEU A 57 -1.91 0.71 -28.19
CA LEU A 57 -0.77 0.44 -27.31
C LEU A 57 -0.49 -1.07 -27.32
N ASP A 58 0.73 -1.46 -27.71
CA ASP A 58 1.19 -2.85 -27.75
C ASP A 58 2.57 -2.95 -27.06
N GLU A 59 2.70 -3.89 -26.14
CA GLU A 59 3.92 -4.24 -25.42
C GLU A 59 5.06 -4.73 -26.33
N LYS A 60 4.76 -5.07 -27.58
CA LYS A 60 5.75 -5.48 -28.60
C LYS A 60 6.30 -4.30 -29.39
N GLN A 61 5.98 -3.06 -29.09
CA GLN A 61 6.53 -1.91 -29.82
C GLN A 61 7.99 -1.61 -29.43
N LEU A 62 8.68 -0.77 -30.23
CA LEU A 62 10.06 -0.34 -29.95
C LEU A 62 10.16 0.47 -28.64
N ASN A 63 9.17 1.31 -28.37
CA ASN A 63 9.01 2.02 -27.11
C ASN A 63 7.75 1.55 -26.41
N VAL A 64 7.79 1.55 -25.09
CA VAL A 64 6.64 1.26 -24.22
C VAL A 64 6.33 2.49 -23.38
N TYR A 65 5.05 2.71 -23.14
CA TYR A 65 4.60 3.79 -22.28
C TYR A 65 4.55 3.30 -20.84
N LEU A 66 5.50 3.78 -20.03
CA LEU A 66 5.56 3.43 -18.61
C LEU A 66 4.76 4.45 -17.81
N THR A 67 3.80 3.98 -17.03
CA THR A 67 3.06 4.79 -16.05
C THR A 67 3.37 4.34 -14.64
N ASP A 68 3.10 5.22 -13.67
CA ASP A 68 3.16 4.88 -12.24
C ASP A 68 2.36 3.60 -11.91
N GLY A 69 2.92 2.77 -11.03
CA GLY A 69 2.39 1.49 -10.59
C GLY A 69 1.09 1.59 -9.80
N GLY A 70 0.80 2.76 -9.21
CA GLY A 70 -0.46 3.03 -8.50
C GLY A 70 -1.72 2.87 -9.37
N HIS A 71 -1.58 2.80 -10.71
CA HIS A 71 -2.68 2.48 -11.62
C HIS A 71 -3.11 1.01 -11.60
N ILE A 72 -2.27 0.13 -11.06
CA ILE A 72 -2.52 -1.31 -10.96
C ILE A 72 -2.73 -1.68 -9.49
N GLU A 73 -1.74 -1.40 -8.64
CA GLU A 73 -1.72 -1.81 -7.24
C GLU A 73 -0.77 -0.91 -6.43
N ASN A 74 -1.30 -0.20 -5.43
CA ASN A 74 -0.58 0.86 -4.71
C ASN A 74 0.28 0.36 -3.54
N LEU A 75 -0.01 -0.83 -2.99
CA LEU A 75 0.72 -1.43 -1.86
C LEU A 75 2.03 -2.10 -2.28
N GLY A 76 2.21 -2.40 -3.57
CA GLY A 76 3.37 -3.12 -4.11
C GLY A 76 3.46 -4.58 -3.67
N ILE A 77 2.41 -5.13 -3.05
CA ILE A 77 2.39 -6.49 -2.50
C ILE A 77 2.20 -7.51 -3.63
N TYR A 78 1.46 -7.17 -4.69
CA TYR A 78 1.13 -8.12 -5.76
C TYR A 78 2.37 -8.81 -6.37
N GLU A 79 3.42 -8.04 -6.67
CA GLU A 79 4.66 -8.59 -7.23
C GLU A 79 5.47 -9.42 -6.21
N LEU A 80 5.34 -9.13 -4.91
CA LEU A 80 5.93 -9.95 -3.84
C LEU A 80 5.20 -11.30 -3.70
N LEU A 81 3.87 -11.30 -3.87
CA LEU A 81 3.08 -12.53 -3.93
C LEU A 81 3.46 -13.36 -5.14
N ARG A 82 3.67 -12.74 -6.30
CA ARG A 82 4.14 -13.42 -7.52
C ARG A 82 5.50 -14.08 -7.33
N ARG A 83 6.37 -13.48 -6.51
CA ARG A 83 7.67 -14.05 -6.09
C ARG A 83 7.56 -15.06 -4.94
N ARG A 84 6.35 -15.31 -4.43
CA ARG A 84 6.04 -16.20 -3.31
C ARG A 84 6.80 -15.86 -2.02
N CYS A 85 6.94 -14.56 -1.73
CA CYS A 85 7.59 -14.09 -0.50
C CYS A 85 6.83 -14.57 0.76
N LYS A 86 7.50 -15.32 1.63
CA LYS A 86 6.91 -15.86 2.87
C LYS A 86 6.64 -14.83 3.96
N VAL A 87 7.32 -13.69 3.91
CA VAL A 87 7.15 -12.60 4.87
C VAL A 87 7.05 -11.30 4.09
N ILE A 88 5.96 -10.58 4.30
CA ILE A 88 5.72 -9.27 3.70
C ILE A 88 5.38 -8.30 4.81
N LEU A 89 6.13 -7.20 4.90
CA LEU A 89 5.80 -6.05 5.73
C LEU A 89 5.35 -4.93 4.80
N ALA A 90 4.10 -4.50 4.93
CA ALA A 90 3.51 -3.43 4.14
C ALA A 90 3.10 -2.28 5.05
N VAL A 91 3.40 -1.06 4.60
CA VAL A 91 2.96 0.19 5.25
C VAL A 91 2.05 0.92 4.26
N ASP A 92 0.77 0.97 4.57
CA ASP A 92 -0.25 1.64 3.77
C ASP A 92 -0.44 3.07 4.28
N ALA A 93 0.07 4.02 3.50
CA ALA A 93 -0.10 5.45 3.69
C ALA A 93 -1.10 6.08 2.69
N GLU A 94 -1.96 5.28 2.06
CA GLU A 94 -2.93 5.77 1.09
C GLU A 94 -4.05 6.60 1.73
N ALA A 95 -4.54 7.59 0.98
CA ALA A 95 -5.70 8.37 1.36
C ALA A 95 -6.97 7.52 1.26
N ASP A 96 -7.54 7.16 2.40
CA ASP A 96 -8.78 6.40 2.51
C ASP A 96 -9.63 6.95 3.67
N PRO A 97 -10.28 8.12 3.49
CA PRO A 97 -11.04 8.77 4.55
C PRO A 97 -12.19 7.93 5.11
N ALA A 98 -12.70 6.99 4.30
CA ALA A 98 -13.78 6.08 4.69
C ALA A 98 -13.25 4.78 5.32
N LEU A 99 -11.93 4.56 5.34
CA LEU A 99 -11.28 3.36 5.85
C LEU A 99 -11.91 2.09 5.26
N THR A 100 -12.12 2.08 3.94
CA THR A 100 -12.70 0.95 3.19
C THR A 100 -11.67 -0.01 2.64
N PHE A 101 -10.37 0.32 2.77
CA PHE A 101 -9.22 -0.46 2.34
C PHE A 101 -9.31 -0.93 0.88
N PRO A 102 -9.63 -0.02 -0.08
CA PRO A 102 -9.91 -0.41 -1.45
C PRO A 102 -8.71 -1.07 -2.14
N SER A 103 -7.49 -0.61 -1.86
CA SER A 103 -6.25 -1.19 -2.41
C SER A 103 -5.98 -2.60 -1.88
N LEU A 104 -6.22 -2.85 -0.59
CA LEU A 104 -6.10 -4.19 0.00
C LEU A 104 -7.15 -5.15 -0.59
N VAL A 105 -8.41 -4.71 -0.70
CA VAL A 105 -9.49 -5.55 -1.27
C VAL A 105 -9.23 -5.81 -2.75
N GLY A 106 -8.78 -4.81 -3.50
CA GLY A 106 -8.37 -4.95 -4.89
C GLY A 106 -7.22 -5.95 -5.06
N LEU A 107 -6.20 -5.87 -4.19
CA LEU A 107 -5.10 -6.83 -4.12
C LEU A 107 -5.59 -8.25 -3.83
N GLN A 108 -6.50 -8.44 -2.85
CA GLN A 108 -7.06 -9.75 -2.53
C GLN A 108 -7.75 -10.38 -3.75
N VAL A 109 -8.52 -9.59 -4.50
CA VAL A 109 -9.20 -10.05 -5.71
C VAL A 109 -8.18 -10.43 -6.79
N MET A 110 -7.18 -9.59 -7.05
CA MET A 110 -6.13 -9.87 -8.05
C MET A 110 -5.30 -11.09 -7.67
N ALA A 111 -4.83 -11.17 -6.42
CA ALA A 111 -4.06 -12.29 -5.91
C ALA A 111 -4.80 -13.63 -6.08
N ARG A 112 -6.11 -13.64 -5.80
CA ARG A 112 -6.94 -14.84 -5.94
C ARG A 112 -7.17 -15.26 -7.38
N ILE A 113 -7.46 -14.31 -8.28
CA ILE A 113 -7.78 -14.61 -9.69
C ILE A 113 -6.52 -14.97 -10.46
N ASP A 114 -5.45 -14.18 -10.30
CA ASP A 114 -4.28 -14.26 -11.18
C ASP A 114 -3.21 -15.23 -10.65
N LEU A 115 -3.09 -15.35 -9.32
CA LEU A 115 -2.03 -16.14 -8.67
C LEU A 115 -2.57 -17.32 -7.84
N GLY A 116 -3.89 -17.43 -7.67
CA GLY A 116 -4.52 -18.40 -6.78
C GLY A 116 -4.31 -18.11 -5.28
N VAL A 117 -3.60 -17.05 -4.92
CA VAL A 117 -3.21 -16.74 -3.55
C VAL A 117 -4.38 -16.15 -2.76
N ARG A 118 -4.57 -16.62 -1.52
CA ARG A 118 -5.56 -16.06 -0.59
C ARG A 118 -4.88 -15.29 0.52
N ILE A 119 -5.46 -14.16 0.91
CA ILE A 119 -4.95 -13.31 1.99
C ILE A 119 -6.07 -13.12 3.00
N ASP A 120 -5.84 -13.54 4.24
CA ASP A 120 -6.72 -13.30 5.38
C ASP A 120 -6.06 -12.29 6.33
N LEU A 121 -6.67 -11.11 6.48
CA LEU A 121 -6.15 -10.00 7.27
C LEU A 121 -7.31 -9.32 8.01
N GLY A 122 -7.27 -9.29 9.35
CA GLY A 122 -8.31 -8.70 10.20
C GLY A 122 -8.32 -7.18 10.26
N TRP A 123 -8.36 -6.51 9.10
CA TRP A 123 -8.28 -5.04 8.97
C TRP A 123 -9.48 -4.30 9.61
N GLN A 124 -10.61 -4.98 9.85
CA GLN A 124 -11.82 -4.40 10.45
C GLN A 124 -11.58 -3.87 11.87
N THR A 125 -10.60 -4.42 12.58
CA THR A 125 -10.20 -3.92 13.90
C THR A 125 -9.54 -2.55 13.81
N ILE A 126 -8.71 -2.31 12.78
CA ILE A 126 -8.11 -1.01 12.49
C ILE A 126 -9.19 -0.01 12.09
N GLN A 127 -10.10 -0.43 11.20
CA GLN A 127 -11.22 0.41 10.75
C GLN A 127 -12.06 0.90 11.93
N SER A 128 -12.48 -0.01 12.81
CA SER A 128 -13.38 0.33 13.92
C SER A 128 -12.71 1.22 14.97
N GLY A 129 -11.42 1.01 15.25
CA GLY A 129 -10.64 1.90 16.12
C GLY A 129 -10.51 3.31 15.54
N ALA A 130 -10.18 3.42 14.25
CA ALA A 130 -9.92 4.69 13.61
C ALA A 130 -11.17 5.53 13.33
N LEU A 131 -12.30 4.90 12.98
CA LEU A 131 -13.58 5.60 12.84
C LEU A 131 -14.11 6.16 14.17
N ALA A 132 -13.61 5.68 15.32
CA ALA A 132 -13.99 6.21 16.63
C ALA A 132 -13.30 7.55 16.95
N VAL A 133 -12.27 7.94 16.19
CA VAL A 133 -11.49 9.16 16.38
C VAL A 133 -11.92 10.21 15.35
N THR A 134 -12.34 11.37 15.82
CA THR A 134 -12.79 12.47 14.95
C THR A 134 -12.18 13.79 15.40
N PRO A 135 -12.15 14.84 14.55
CA PRO A 135 -11.58 16.14 14.95
C PRO A 135 -12.26 16.75 16.18
N SER A 136 -13.53 16.42 16.42
CA SER A 136 -14.28 16.82 17.62
C SER A 136 -14.05 15.91 18.83
N LYS A 137 -13.51 14.70 18.63
CA LYS A 137 -13.19 13.71 19.67
C LYS A 137 -11.83 13.03 19.36
N PRO A 138 -10.71 13.76 19.47
CA PRO A 138 -9.40 13.27 19.05
C PRO A 138 -8.89 12.10 19.91
N ASN A 139 -9.35 11.97 21.16
CA ASN A 139 -9.01 10.83 22.03
C ASN A 139 -10.05 9.68 21.98
N GLY A 140 -10.95 9.71 20.99
CA GLY A 140 -12.03 8.74 20.86
C GLY A 140 -13.08 8.83 21.99
N ALA A 141 -13.91 7.79 22.10
CA ALA A 141 -15.06 7.78 23.01
C ALA A 141 -14.71 7.72 24.51
N LYS A 142 -13.50 7.25 24.87
CA LYS A 142 -13.07 7.04 26.25
C LYS A 142 -12.47 8.28 26.92
N GLY A 143 -12.18 9.32 26.14
CA GLY A 143 -11.45 10.50 26.63
C GLY A 143 -9.95 10.23 26.77
N PRO A 144 -9.16 11.21 27.24
CA PRO A 144 -7.71 11.09 27.33
C PRO A 144 -7.27 10.22 28.53
N PRO A 145 -6.28 9.31 28.36
CA PRO A 145 -5.69 8.89 27.09
C PRO A 145 -6.66 8.01 26.29
N GLY A 146 -6.63 8.16 24.95
CA GLY A 146 -7.45 7.33 24.05
C GLY A 146 -7.04 5.85 24.07
N PRO A 147 -7.80 4.98 23.38
CA PRO A 147 -7.47 3.56 23.29
C PRO A 147 -6.16 3.33 22.52
N HIS A 148 -5.38 2.35 22.95
CA HIS A 148 -4.15 1.92 22.27
C HIS A 148 -4.46 1.11 21.01
N GLY A 149 -4.25 1.72 19.83
CA GLY A 149 -4.38 1.07 18.54
C GLY A 149 -5.77 0.43 18.29
N PRO A 150 -5.87 -0.55 17.36
CA PRO A 150 -4.81 -1.09 16.53
C PRO A 150 -4.54 -0.22 15.29
N HIS A 151 -3.27 0.00 14.97
CA HIS A 151 -2.83 0.58 13.68
C HIS A 151 -2.36 -0.47 12.68
N ALA A 152 -2.28 -1.72 13.11
CA ALA A 152 -1.69 -2.81 12.34
C ALA A 152 -2.52 -4.09 12.43
N ALA A 153 -2.30 -4.96 11.46
CA ALA A 153 -2.84 -6.30 11.40
C ALA A 153 -1.75 -7.27 10.96
N ILE A 154 -1.77 -8.48 11.52
CA ILE A 154 -0.93 -9.59 11.09
C ILE A 154 -1.87 -10.62 10.48
N GLY A 155 -1.68 -10.91 9.20
CA GLY A 155 -2.52 -11.78 8.41
C GLY A 155 -1.76 -12.95 7.79
N VAL A 156 -2.52 -13.85 7.19
CA VAL A 156 -2.08 -15.09 6.59
C VAL A 156 -2.07 -14.94 5.07
N ILE A 157 -1.00 -15.39 4.43
CA ILE A 157 -0.92 -15.56 2.98
C ILE A 157 -0.93 -17.06 2.68
N GLN A 158 -1.99 -17.55 2.06
CA GLN A 158 -2.09 -18.94 1.64
C GLN A 158 -1.74 -19.05 0.15
N TYR A 159 -0.68 -19.80 -0.15
CA TYR A 159 -0.31 -20.16 -1.51
C TYR A 159 -0.88 -21.55 -1.84
N ASP A 160 -1.31 -21.76 -3.10
CA ASP A 160 -2.06 -22.97 -3.50
C ASP A 160 -1.26 -24.28 -3.40
N ASP A 161 0.07 -24.21 -3.52
CA ASP A 161 0.95 -25.40 -3.54
C ASP A 161 1.77 -25.59 -2.26
N ASP A 162 1.42 -24.86 -1.19
CA ASP A 162 2.27 -24.76 -0.02
C ASP A 162 1.48 -24.94 1.28
N ASP A 163 1.82 -25.98 2.03
CA ASP A 163 1.23 -26.25 3.33
C ASP A 163 1.68 -25.23 4.39
N GLU A 164 2.77 -24.49 4.14
CA GLU A 164 3.25 -23.45 5.05
C GLU A 164 2.70 -22.06 4.67
N PRO A 165 1.88 -21.44 5.55
CA PRO A 165 1.36 -20.11 5.30
C PRO A 165 2.48 -19.06 5.33
N GLY A 166 2.37 -18.06 4.45
CA GLY A 166 3.12 -16.81 4.56
C GLY A 166 2.51 -15.86 5.59
N VAL A 167 3.29 -14.87 6.03
CA VAL A 167 2.90 -13.85 7.00
C VAL A 167 2.86 -12.48 6.32
N LEU A 168 1.71 -11.81 6.40
CA LEU A 168 1.55 -10.41 6.02
C LEU A 168 1.46 -9.56 7.28
N ILE A 169 2.44 -8.68 7.51
CA ILE A 169 2.36 -7.63 8.52
C ILE A 169 1.97 -6.36 7.81
N TYR A 170 0.81 -5.81 8.16
CA TYR A 170 0.24 -4.65 7.49
C TYR A 170 0.01 -3.53 8.51
N ILE A 171 0.56 -2.34 8.24
CA ILE A 171 0.43 -1.15 9.08
C ILE A 171 -0.33 -0.10 8.27
N LYS A 172 -1.41 0.44 8.81
CA LYS A 172 -2.19 1.51 8.18
C LYS A 172 -1.89 2.85 8.84
N SER A 173 -1.79 3.91 8.05
CA SER A 173 -1.92 5.29 8.54
C SER A 173 -3.33 5.50 9.09
N SER A 174 -3.49 5.36 10.41
CA SER A 174 -4.76 5.51 11.10
C SER A 174 -4.54 6.15 12.46
N LEU A 175 -5.60 6.69 13.08
CA LEU A 175 -5.55 7.25 14.43
C LEU A 175 -6.31 6.35 15.40
N SER A 176 -5.90 6.29 16.66
CA SER A 176 -6.60 5.57 17.73
C SER A 176 -6.86 6.44 18.96
N GLY A 177 -6.22 7.60 19.06
CA GLY A 177 -6.46 8.65 20.05
C GLY A 177 -5.49 8.64 21.23
N ASP A 178 -4.51 7.73 21.21
CA ASP A 178 -3.37 7.67 22.13
C ASP A 178 -2.08 8.29 21.54
N GLU A 179 -2.19 8.91 20.36
CA GLU A 179 -1.08 9.64 19.74
C GLU A 179 -0.68 10.86 20.58
N ASN A 180 0.52 11.38 20.32
CA ASN A 180 1.03 12.54 21.04
C ASN A 180 0.25 13.83 20.73
N ASP A 181 0.46 14.84 21.59
CA ASP A 181 -0.29 16.08 21.58
C ASP A 181 -0.26 16.81 20.23
N TYR A 182 0.88 16.79 19.52
CA TYR A 182 1.01 17.50 18.24
C TYR A 182 0.34 16.77 17.08
N ILE A 183 0.30 15.43 17.08
CA ILE A 183 -0.49 14.67 16.11
C ILE A 183 -1.98 14.99 16.30
N LEU A 184 -2.46 14.94 17.54
CA LEU A 184 -3.86 15.23 17.86
C LEU A 184 -4.22 16.69 17.60
N ASP A 185 -3.29 17.63 17.81
CA ASP A 185 -3.46 19.04 17.46
C ASP A 185 -3.49 19.27 15.95
N TYR A 186 -2.56 18.64 15.22
CA TYR A 186 -2.53 18.69 13.76
C TYR A 186 -3.83 18.18 13.16
N MET A 187 -4.33 17.03 13.65
CA MET A 187 -5.60 16.44 13.22
C MET A 187 -6.80 17.35 13.50
N ARG A 188 -6.82 18.06 14.63
CA ARG A 188 -7.86 19.05 14.95
C ARG A 188 -7.91 20.20 13.95
N ARG A 189 -6.74 20.64 13.46
CA ARG A 189 -6.62 21.71 12.45
C ARG A 189 -6.79 21.23 11.01
N ASN A 190 -6.51 19.95 10.76
CA ASN A 190 -6.54 19.32 9.43
C ASN A 190 -7.45 18.09 9.44
N PRO A 191 -8.78 18.26 9.25
CA PRO A 191 -9.77 17.18 9.41
C PRO A 191 -9.60 15.97 8.48
N THR A 192 -8.86 16.12 7.39
CA THR A 192 -8.59 15.04 6.44
C THR A 192 -7.40 14.17 6.84
N PHE A 193 -6.57 14.58 7.80
CA PHE A 193 -5.43 13.79 8.28
C PHE A 193 -5.90 12.50 8.99
N PRO A 194 -5.25 11.33 8.77
CA PRO A 194 -4.06 11.06 7.96
C PRO A 194 -4.38 10.57 6.53
N HIS A 195 -5.48 11.02 5.96
CA HIS A 195 -5.98 10.69 4.63
C HIS A 195 -6.07 11.94 3.72
N GLU A 196 -5.13 12.87 3.89
CA GLU A 196 -5.01 14.00 2.98
C GLU A 196 -4.73 13.50 1.56
N THR A 197 -5.26 14.21 0.56
CA THR A 197 -5.16 13.79 -0.83
C THR A 197 -3.70 13.64 -1.26
N THR A 198 -3.37 12.50 -1.87
CA THR A 198 -2.03 12.20 -2.40
C THR A 198 -1.72 12.95 -3.70
N VAL A 199 -2.66 13.75 -4.20
CA VAL A 199 -2.46 14.66 -5.33
C VAL A 199 -1.52 15.81 -4.95
N ASP A 200 -1.51 16.22 -3.69
CA ASP A 200 -0.56 17.20 -3.17
C ASP A 200 0.67 16.49 -2.59
N GLN A 201 1.75 16.44 -3.38
CA GLN A 201 2.98 15.76 -3.01
C GLN A 201 3.98 16.68 -2.29
N PHE A 202 3.62 17.94 -2.03
CA PHE A 202 4.51 18.92 -1.38
C PHE A 202 4.11 19.13 0.07
N PHE A 203 4.67 18.31 0.97
CA PHE A 203 4.42 18.48 2.39
C PHE A 203 5.20 19.67 2.95
N ASN A 204 4.51 20.46 3.78
CA ASN A 204 5.19 21.39 4.67
C ASN A 204 5.84 20.64 5.85
N GLU A 205 6.71 21.32 6.61
CA GLU A 205 7.46 20.71 7.71
C GLU A 205 6.55 20.10 8.79
N GLU A 206 5.44 20.78 9.11
CA GLU A 206 4.49 20.34 10.12
C GLU A 206 3.76 19.05 9.68
N GLN A 207 3.27 19.02 8.44
CA GLN A 207 2.60 17.87 7.84
C GLN A 207 3.55 16.67 7.77
N PHE A 208 4.78 16.88 7.31
CA PHE A 208 5.79 15.83 7.24
C PHE A 208 6.08 15.24 8.63
N GLU A 209 6.27 16.10 9.63
CA GLU A 209 6.52 15.66 11.00
C GLU A 209 5.32 14.90 11.59
N ALA A 210 4.09 15.33 11.31
CA ALA A 210 2.87 14.63 11.73
C ALA A 210 2.78 13.21 11.16
N TYR A 211 3.02 13.02 9.85
CA TYR A 211 3.05 11.68 9.24
C TYR A 211 4.22 10.83 9.74
N ARG A 212 5.43 11.41 9.87
CA ARG A 212 6.61 10.71 10.37
C ARG A 212 6.38 10.20 11.80
N ALA A 213 5.80 11.05 12.65
CA ALA A 213 5.48 10.72 14.02
C ALA A 213 4.37 9.67 14.12
N LEU A 214 3.32 9.79 13.30
CA LEU A 214 2.25 8.80 13.24
C LEU A 214 2.77 7.43 12.81
N GLY A 215 3.61 7.37 11.77
CA GLY A 215 4.25 6.13 11.33
C GLY A 215 5.13 5.51 12.42
N PHE A 216 5.90 6.34 13.14
CA PHE A 216 6.67 5.89 14.28
C PHE A 216 5.80 5.34 15.41
N HIS A 217 4.70 6.03 15.75
CA HIS A 217 3.72 5.60 16.76
C HIS A 217 3.16 4.23 16.42
N ALA A 218 2.58 4.07 15.22
CA ALA A 218 1.99 2.82 14.76
C ALA A 218 2.99 1.64 14.75
N ALA A 219 4.19 1.85 14.20
CA ALA A 219 5.19 0.80 14.13
C ALA A 219 5.74 0.44 15.52
N ARG A 220 5.99 1.44 16.38
CA ARG A 220 6.44 1.21 17.75
C ARG A 220 5.37 0.49 18.57
N GLY A 221 4.12 0.90 18.47
CA GLY A 221 2.99 0.29 19.16
C GLY A 221 2.88 -1.20 18.89
N LEU A 222 2.90 -1.57 17.60
CA LEU A 222 2.95 -2.96 17.15
C LEU A 222 4.21 -3.68 17.66
N LEU A 223 5.39 -3.15 17.33
CA LEU A 223 6.65 -3.88 17.52
C LEU A 223 7.01 -4.04 19.01
N THR A 224 6.64 -3.09 19.87
CA THR A 224 6.87 -3.20 21.32
C THR A 224 5.83 -4.08 22.01
N GLY A 225 4.77 -4.50 21.30
CA GLY A 225 3.62 -5.21 21.84
C GLY A 225 2.81 -4.36 22.82
N ALA A 226 2.80 -3.03 22.63
CA ALA A 226 1.96 -2.12 23.40
C ALA A 226 0.52 -2.16 22.86
N ASP A 227 0.38 -2.08 21.53
CA ASP A 227 -0.91 -2.04 20.85
C ASP A 227 -1.43 -3.43 20.53
N ASP A 228 -2.74 -3.58 20.50
CA ASP A 228 -3.33 -4.76 19.87
C ASP A 228 -3.19 -4.65 18.34
N PHE A 229 -3.46 -5.76 17.65
CA PHE A 229 -3.45 -5.81 16.19
C PHE A 229 -4.56 -6.71 15.66
N GLY A 230 -4.97 -6.43 14.42
CA GLY A 230 -5.91 -7.25 13.68
C GLY A 230 -5.36 -8.65 13.40
N LYS A 231 -6.17 -9.67 13.63
CA LYS A 231 -5.82 -11.10 13.50
C LYS A 231 -6.59 -11.71 12.33
N PRO A 232 -6.08 -12.75 11.65
CA PRO A 232 -6.84 -13.44 10.62
C PRO A 232 -8.10 -14.06 11.23
N ALA A 233 -9.14 -14.26 10.41
CA ALA A 233 -10.35 -14.95 10.84
C ALA A 233 -10.05 -16.44 11.14
N GLU A 234 -9.20 -17.07 10.35
CA GLU A 234 -8.76 -18.45 10.54
C GLU A 234 -7.28 -18.49 10.94
N ILE A 235 -6.99 -18.99 12.15
CA ILE A 235 -5.63 -19.11 12.67
C ILE A 235 -5.03 -20.46 12.22
N PRO A 236 -3.95 -20.47 11.42
CA PRO A 236 -3.31 -21.72 11.00
C PRO A 236 -2.68 -22.49 12.17
N LYS A 237 -2.43 -23.79 11.94
CA LYS A 237 -1.67 -24.59 12.92
C LYS A 237 -0.28 -23.99 13.11
N HIS A 238 0.20 -23.98 14.35
CA HIS A 238 1.51 -23.42 14.71
C HIS A 238 1.71 -21.94 14.32
N TRP A 239 0.64 -21.15 14.16
CA TRP A 239 0.71 -19.76 13.71
C TRP A 239 1.68 -18.88 14.52
N SER A 240 1.67 -19.01 15.84
CA SER A 240 2.62 -18.32 16.74
C SER A 240 4.09 -18.55 16.36
N ARG A 241 4.43 -19.76 15.87
CA ARG A 241 5.78 -20.11 15.39
C ARG A 241 6.08 -19.45 14.04
N HIS A 242 5.12 -19.43 13.12
CA HIS A 242 5.27 -18.77 11.82
C HIS A 242 5.48 -17.27 11.99
N VAL A 243 4.70 -16.61 12.86
CA VAL A 243 4.88 -15.18 13.16
C VAL A 243 6.21 -14.91 13.86
N ALA A 244 6.63 -15.75 14.83
CA ALA A 244 7.93 -15.61 15.46
C ALA A 244 9.09 -15.72 14.45
N ALA A 245 9.01 -16.66 13.50
CA ALA A 245 10.00 -16.82 12.43
C ALA A 245 10.01 -15.61 11.48
N ALA A 246 8.83 -15.10 11.12
CA ALA A 246 8.70 -13.91 10.29
C ALA A 246 9.32 -12.67 10.95
N LEU A 247 9.06 -12.45 12.24
CA LEU A 247 9.63 -11.35 13.02
C LEU A 247 11.16 -11.47 13.14
N ALA A 248 11.69 -12.69 13.26
CA ALA A 248 13.13 -12.93 13.27
C ALA A 248 13.78 -12.57 11.92
N LEU A 249 13.13 -12.88 10.79
CA LEU A 249 13.59 -12.48 9.45
C LEU A 249 13.60 -10.95 9.27
N LEU A 250 12.71 -10.23 9.97
CA LEU A 250 12.68 -8.77 10.01
C LEU A 250 13.64 -8.16 11.04
N ASN A 251 14.52 -8.97 11.64
CA ASN A 251 15.45 -8.55 12.70
C ASN A 251 14.77 -7.91 13.92
N VAL A 252 13.52 -8.29 14.22
CA VAL A 252 12.81 -7.81 15.42
C VAL A 252 13.44 -8.48 16.65
N PRO A 253 13.84 -7.72 17.69
CA PRO A 253 14.43 -8.27 18.90
C PRO A 253 13.54 -9.35 19.53
N LYS A 254 14.16 -10.43 20.03
CA LYS A 254 13.41 -11.57 20.59
C LYS A 254 12.44 -11.17 21.72
N SER A 255 12.85 -10.22 22.58
CA SER A 255 12.01 -9.67 23.66
C SER A 255 10.74 -8.97 23.15
N MET A 256 10.82 -8.33 21.98
CA MET A 256 9.71 -7.68 21.30
C MET A 256 8.83 -8.70 20.60
N ALA A 257 9.44 -9.63 19.85
CA ALA A 257 8.72 -10.69 19.15
C ALA A 257 7.91 -11.57 20.11
N THR A 258 8.44 -11.91 21.29
CA THR A 258 7.69 -12.68 22.30
C THR A 258 6.42 -11.96 22.76
N LYS A 259 6.44 -10.63 22.89
CA LYS A 259 5.23 -9.86 23.28
C LYS A 259 4.16 -9.87 22.20
N ILE A 260 4.57 -9.75 20.93
CA ILE A 260 3.65 -9.83 19.78
C ILE A 260 3.03 -11.22 19.70
N VAL A 261 3.86 -12.26 19.80
CA VAL A 261 3.42 -13.65 19.72
C VAL A 261 2.51 -14.05 20.89
N ALA A 262 2.71 -13.47 22.07
CA ALA A 262 1.84 -13.69 23.23
C ALA A 262 0.42 -13.12 23.07
N ARG A 263 0.20 -12.27 22.07
CA ARG A 263 -1.11 -11.70 21.73
C ARG A 263 -1.82 -12.42 20.58
N ILE A 264 -1.20 -13.46 20.00
CA ILE A 264 -1.78 -14.34 18.97
C ILE A 264 -2.59 -15.44 19.65
#